data_AF-A0A352C7C4-F1
#
_entry.id   AF-A0A352C7C4-F1
#
_cell.length_a   1.000
_cell.length_b   1.000
_cell.length_c   1.000
_cell.angle_alpha   90.00
_cell.angle_beta   90.00
_cell.angle_gamma   90.00
#
_symmetry.space_group_name_H-M   'P 1'
#
loop_
_entity.id
_entity.type
_entity.pdbx_description
1 polymer ?
#
loop_
_entity_poly.entity_id
_entity_poly.type
_entity_poly.pdbx_seq_one_letter_code
_entity_poly.pdbx_strand_id
1 'polypeptide(L)'
;MLASLDHLDKAYQNFFKGRARPPQKKKKYQGLQSFQCPQHVEIDKAAGLIHLTKIKAIKIRLHRDFSGVIKTVTIKKTPTEHYYACVLVATDEVMPVATSIKPEETLGIDLGISHDGHKVANPRHLKKGLQRLASVQKKLCRQKKGSSNRSKQKRLYARVHEKLKNQRHDFIHQETAKLAVKNHATSFVLEDL
;
A
#
# COMPACT_ATOMS: atom_id res chain seq x y z
N MET A 1 20.08 -11.39 0.20
CA MET A 1 20.47 -11.49 1.62
C MET A 1 20.94 -10.16 2.18
N LEU A 2 21.78 -9.39 1.46
CA LEU A 2 22.33 -8.12 1.93
C LEU A 2 21.28 -7.11 2.45
N ALA A 3 20.15 -6.94 1.75
CA ALA A 3 19.09 -6.01 2.19
C ALA A 3 18.50 -6.33 3.57
N SER A 4 18.45 -7.61 3.97
CA SER A 4 17.91 -8.01 5.27
C SER A 4 18.85 -7.66 6.42
N LEU A 5 20.16 -7.66 6.18
CA LEU A 5 21.17 -7.25 7.15
C LEU A 5 21.19 -5.73 7.30
N ASP A 6 21.15 -4.99 6.19
CA ASP A 6 21.06 -3.52 6.19
C ASP A 6 19.81 -3.02 6.94
N HIS A 7 18.66 -3.67 6.73
CA HIS A 7 17.44 -3.36 7.48
C HIS A 7 17.59 -3.63 8.99
N LEU A 8 18.31 -4.69 9.36
CA LEU A 8 18.52 -5.03 10.77
C LEU A 8 19.44 -4.02 11.44
N ASP A 9 20.54 -3.64 10.78
CA ASP A 9 21.48 -2.64 11.26
C ASP A 9 20.79 -1.28 11.47
N LYS A 10 20.07 -0.79 10.45
CA LYS A 10 19.24 0.43 10.57
C LYS A 10 18.23 0.36 11.71
N ALA A 11 17.60 -0.80 11.92
CA ALA A 11 16.64 -0.96 13.01
C ALA A 11 17.32 -0.85 14.39
N TYR A 12 18.49 -1.46 14.57
CA TYR A 12 19.27 -1.33 15.81
C TYR A 12 19.80 0.09 16.02
N GLN A 13 20.31 0.75 14.99
CA GLN A 13 20.74 2.14 15.07
C GLN A 13 19.60 3.05 15.54
N ASN A 14 18.38 2.86 15.01
CA ASN A 14 17.20 3.63 15.44
C ASN A 14 16.78 3.30 16.88
N PHE A 15 16.89 2.04 17.30
CA PHE A 15 16.63 1.64 18.69
C PHE A 15 17.60 2.31 19.67
N PHE A 16 18.91 2.26 19.39
CA PHE A 16 19.92 2.90 20.23
C PHE A 16 19.80 4.43 20.25
N LYS A 17 19.30 5.05 19.17
CA LYS A 17 18.98 6.48 19.11
C LYS A 17 17.65 6.85 19.79
N GLY A 18 16.94 5.90 20.43
CA GLY A 18 15.66 6.14 21.10
C GLY A 18 14.48 6.45 20.17
N ARG A 19 14.64 6.28 18.84
CA ARG A 19 13.61 6.61 17.84
C ARG A 19 12.63 5.45 17.59
N ALA A 20 13.00 4.24 17.99
CA ALA A 20 12.22 3.04 17.73
C ALA A 20 12.30 2.05 18.89
N ARG A 21 11.34 1.12 18.93
CA ARG A 21 11.35 -0.03 19.85
C ARG A 21 12.40 -1.06 19.42
N PRO A 22 12.79 -1.99 20.31
CA PRO A 22 13.71 -3.06 19.98
C PRO A 22 13.25 -3.86 18.74
N PRO A 23 14.16 -4.18 17.80
CA PRO A 23 13.83 -5.00 16.65
C PRO A 23 13.30 -6.38 17.05
N GLN A 24 12.21 -6.83 16.43
CA GLN A 24 11.65 -8.16 16.67
C GLN A 24 11.97 -9.13 15.52
N LYS A 25 12.24 -10.39 15.87
CA LYS A 25 12.45 -11.45 14.88
C LYS A 25 11.21 -11.65 14.03
N LYS A 26 11.38 -11.72 12.71
CA LYS A 26 10.29 -12.04 11.77
C LYS A 26 9.77 -13.45 12.06
N LYS A 27 8.45 -13.57 12.26
CA LYS A 27 7.80 -14.86 12.45
C LYS A 27 7.61 -15.56 11.10
N LYS A 28 8.15 -16.78 10.96
CA LYS A 28 8.18 -17.57 9.70
C LYS A 28 6.82 -17.71 8.99
N TYR A 29 5.71 -17.69 9.75
CA TYR A 29 4.34 -17.88 9.24
C TYR A 29 3.36 -16.75 9.62
N GLN A 30 3.86 -15.67 10.21
CA GLN A 30 3.05 -14.52 10.62
C GLN A 30 3.72 -13.24 10.14
N GLY A 31 3.15 -12.63 9.10
CA GLY A 31 3.61 -11.35 8.56
C GLY A 31 3.61 -11.30 7.03
N LEU A 32 4.08 -10.17 6.51
CA LEU A 32 4.20 -9.93 5.08
C LEU A 32 5.29 -10.83 4.50
N GLN A 33 4.91 -11.67 3.54
CA GLN A 33 5.86 -12.46 2.76
C GLN A 33 6.40 -11.58 1.64
N SER A 34 7.59 -11.03 1.85
CA SER A 34 8.27 -10.18 0.88
C SER A 34 9.75 -10.49 0.82
N PHE A 35 10.32 -10.23 -0.35
CA PHE A 35 11.74 -10.34 -0.65
C PHE A 35 12.16 -9.12 -1.47
N GLN A 36 13.26 -8.49 -1.07
CA GLN A 36 13.78 -7.27 -1.71
C GLN A 36 15.06 -7.58 -2.47
N CYS A 37 15.09 -7.13 -3.72
CA CYS A 37 16.18 -7.22 -4.68
C CYS A 37 16.72 -5.81 -4.91
N PRO A 38 17.83 -5.43 -4.25
CA PRO A 38 18.41 -4.09 -4.41
C PRO A 38 19.20 -3.92 -5.72
N GLN A 39 19.67 -5.00 -6.34
CA GLN A 39 20.55 -4.95 -7.52
C GLN A 39 20.19 -6.01 -8.55
N HIS A 40 20.63 -5.80 -9.80
CA HIS A 40 20.44 -6.68 -10.97
C HIS A 40 18.98 -7.07 -11.19
N VAL A 41 18.14 -6.05 -11.38
CA VAL A 41 16.75 -6.23 -11.78
C VAL A 41 16.51 -5.47 -13.06
N GLU A 42 16.11 -6.21 -14.08
CA GLU A 42 15.79 -5.67 -15.40
C GLU A 42 14.32 -5.97 -15.70
N ILE A 43 13.65 -5.00 -16.32
CA ILE A 43 12.26 -5.14 -16.73
C ILE A 43 12.20 -4.92 -18.23
N ASP A 44 11.91 -5.99 -18.95
CA ASP A 44 11.59 -5.91 -20.37
C ASP A 44 10.13 -5.52 -20.52
N LYS A 45 9.91 -4.25 -20.88
CA LYS A 45 8.56 -3.68 -21.07
C LYS A 45 7.86 -4.25 -22.30
N ALA A 46 8.59 -4.60 -23.35
CA ALA A 46 8.01 -5.10 -24.60
C ALA A 46 7.52 -6.53 -24.44
N ALA A 47 8.33 -7.39 -23.81
CA ALA A 47 7.95 -8.77 -23.52
C ALA A 47 7.08 -8.92 -22.26
N GLY A 48 7.01 -7.88 -21.41
CA GLY A 48 6.33 -7.92 -20.12
C GLY A 48 7.00 -8.92 -19.17
N LEU A 49 8.33 -8.93 -19.13
CA LEU A 49 9.12 -9.86 -18.33
C LEU A 49 9.91 -9.08 -17.26
N ILE A 50 10.04 -9.69 -16.08
CA ILE A 50 10.97 -9.24 -15.04
C ILE A 50 12.09 -10.26 -14.86
N HIS A 51 13.31 -9.78 -14.94
CA HIS A 51 14.52 -10.54 -14.67
C HIS A 51 14.99 -10.21 -13.26
N LEU A 52 15.17 -11.24 -12.45
CA LEU A 52 15.59 -11.11 -11.06
C LEU A 52 16.85 -11.97 -10.86
N THR A 53 17.71 -11.54 -9.94
CA THR A 53 18.89 -12.34 -9.56
C THR A 53 18.52 -13.79 -9.26
N LYS A 54 19.19 -14.73 -9.96
CA LYS A 54 19.08 -16.19 -9.74
C LYS A 54 17.68 -16.78 -9.98
N ILE A 55 16.76 -16.05 -10.60
CA ILE A 55 15.42 -16.53 -10.94
C ILE A 55 15.22 -16.36 -12.45
N LYS A 56 14.59 -17.35 -13.09
CA LYS A 56 14.21 -17.24 -14.51
C LYS A 56 13.30 -16.03 -14.72
N ALA A 57 13.29 -15.50 -15.94
CA ALA A 57 12.39 -14.41 -16.31
C ALA A 57 10.94 -14.76 -15.96
N ILE A 58 10.26 -13.83 -15.27
CA ILE A 58 8.87 -14.01 -14.85
C ILE A 58 7.98 -13.08 -15.66
N LYS A 59 6.89 -13.61 -16.21
CA LYS A 59 5.87 -12.78 -16.88
C LYS A 59 5.15 -11.90 -15.86
N ILE A 60 5.12 -10.60 -16.14
CA ILE A 60 4.45 -9.59 -15.34
C ILE A 60 3.38 -8.87 -16.15
N ARG A 61 2.38 -8.34 -15.44
CA ARG A 61 1.50 -7.32 -15.99
C ARG A 61 1.96 -5.96 -15.46
N LEU A 62 2.55 -5.16 -16.33
CA LEU A 62 2.97 -3.81 -15.97
C LEU A 62 1.72 -2.95 -15.71
N HIS A 63 1.63 -2.36 -14.52
CA HIS A 63 0.48 -1.55 -14.13
C HIS A 63 0.60 -0.09 -14.61
N ARG A 64 1.83 0.45 -14.65
CA ARG A 64 2.16 1.81 -15.07
C ARG A 64 3.52 1.82 -15.75
N ASP A 65 3.64 2.64 -16.79
CA ASP A 65 4.94 2.99 -17.35
C ASP A 65 5.70 3.94 -16.41
N PHE A 66 7.02 3.85 -16.46
CA PHE A 66 7.91 4.70 -15.70
C PHE A 66 9.20 4.98 -16.47
N SER A 67 9.79 6.15 -16.26
CA SER A 67 11.10 6.58 -16.72
C SER A 67 12.05 6.68 -15.52
N GLY A 68 13.33 6.40 -15.74
CA GLY A 68 14.38 6.49 -14.70
C GLY A 68 15.04 5.16 -14.35
N VAL A 69 15.94 5.21 -13.38
CA VAL A 69 16.80 4.09 -12.98
C VAL A 69 16.15 3.30 -11.86
N ILE A 70 16.05 1.98 -12.03
CA ILE A 70 15.50 1.08 -11.00
C ILE A 70 16.50 0.99 -9.83
N LYS A 71 16.08 1.47 -8.66
CA LYS A 71 16.88 1.37 -7.43
C LYS A 71 16.68 0.05 -6.70
N THR A 72 15.45 -0.44 -6.63
CA THR A 72 15.13 -1.63 -5.84
C THR A 72 13.81 -2.22 -6.31
N VAL A 73 13.72 -3.55 -6.39
CA VAL A 73 12.45 -4.25 -6.58
C VAL A 73 12.11 -5.07 -5.35
N THR A 74 10.91 -4.91 -4.83
CA THR A 74 10.37 -5.71 -3.73
C THR A 74 9.25 -6.60 -4.23
N ILE A 75 9.46 -7.91 -4.20
CA ILE A 75 8.42 -8.90 -4.49
C ILE A 75 7.66 -9.14 -3.19
N LYS A 76 6.36 -8.88 -3.20
CA LYS A 76 5.48 -9.14 -2.07
C LYS A 76 4.37 -10.10 -2.46
N LYS A 77 4.00 -10.96 -1.53
CA LYS A 77 2.86 -11.86 -1.65
C LYS A 77 1.76 -11.42 -0.69
N THR A 78 0.55 -11.25 -1.20
CA THR A 78 -0.62 -10.93 -0.38
C THR A 78 -1.18 -12.17 0.31
N PRO A 79 -1.94 -12.01 1.40
CA PRO A 79 -2.67 -13.11 2.04
C PRO A 79 -3.70 -13.82 1.14
N THR A 80 -4.02 -13.22 -0.02
CA THR A 80 -4.88 -13.76 -1.07
C THR A 80 -4.13 -14.50 -2.17
N GLU A 81 -2.81 -14.72 -2.00
CA GLU A 81 -1.91 -15.45 -2.90
C GLU A 81 -1.58 -14.70 -4.20
N HIS A 82 -1.74 -13.37 -4.23
CA HIS A 82 -1.28 -12.55 -5.35
C HIS A 82 0.16 -12.10 -5.12
N TYR A 83 0.97 -12.16 -6.18
CA TYR A 83 2.34 -11.64 -6.19
C TYR A 83 2.35 -10.26 -6.84
N TYR A 84 3.04 -9.32 -6.22
CA TYR A 84 3.27 -7.98 -6.74
C TYR A 84 4.76 -7.67 -6.73
N ALA A 85 5.27 -7.13 -7.84
CA ALA A 85 6.58 -6.52 -7.91
C ALA A 85 6.43 -5.01 -7.68
N CYS A 86 6.95 -4.50 -6.56
CA CYS A 86 7.02 -3.07 -6.27
C CYS A 86 8.38 -2.55 -6.72
N VAL A 87 8.40 -1.77 -7.79
CA VAL A 87 9.62 -1.21 -8.39
C VAL A 87 9.79 0.20 -7.84
N LEU A 88 10.91 0.44 -7.16
CA LEU A 88 11.36 1.76 -6.75
C LEU A 88 12.28 2.31 -7.83
N VAL A 89 11.89 3.44 -8.41
CA VAL A 89 12.59 4.10 -9.51
C VAL A 89 13.08 5.45 -9.02
N ALA A 90 14.31 5.79 -9.33
CA ALA A 90 14.79 7.16 -9.23
C ALA A 90 14.56 7.85 -10.56
N THR A 91 13.78 8.92 -10.51
CA THR A 91 13.47 9.76 -11.65
C THR A 91 14.05 11.13 -11.36
N ASP A 92 14.73 11.72 -12.34
CA ASP A 92 15.32 13.07 -12.24
C ASP A 92 14.28 14.17 -12.54
N GLU A 93 12.99 13.84 -12.43
CA GLU A 93 11.90 14.80 -12.59
C GLU A 93 11.98 15.84 -11.47
N VAL A 94 12.03 17.11 -11.88
CA VAL A 94 11.98 18.25 -10.97
C VAL A 94 10.62 18.22 -10.27
N MET A 95 10.64 18.13 -8.94
CA MET A 95 9.43 18.27 -8.14
C MET A 95 8.78 19.62 -8.48
N PRO A 96 7.46 19.69 -8.70
CA PRO A 96 6.81 20.96 -8.96
C PRO A 96 7.09 21.92 -7.80
N VAL A 97 7.61 23.09 -8.12
CA VAL A 97 7.90 24.14 -7.13
C VAL A 97 6.58 24.56 -6.51
N ALA A 98 6.54 24.66 -5.17
CA ALA A 98 5.35 25.12 -4.47
C ALA A 98 4.99 26.54 -4.95
N THR A 99 3.82 26.68 -5.57
CA THR A 99 3.29 27.97 -6.00
C THR A 99 3.04 28.87 -4.78
N SER A 100 3.22 30.17 -4.93
CA SER A 100 2.90 31.16 -3.90
C SER A 100 1.42 31.08 -3.50
N ILE A 101 1.14 30.92 -2.20
CA ILE A 101 -0.22 30.78 -1.65
C ILE A 101 -1.06 31.99 -2.02
N LYS A 102 -2.16 31.77 -2.76
CA LYS A 102 -3.19 32.78 -3.00
C LYS A 102 -4.39 32.52 -2.10
N PRO A 103 -4.81 33.48 -1.26
CA PRO A 103 -5.97 33.31 -0.36
C PRO A 103 -7.26 32.96 -1.10
N GLU A 104 -7.46 33.51 -2.29
CA GLU A 104 -8.65 33.30 -3.13
C GLU A 104 -8.75 31.88 -3.72
N GLU A 105 -7.64 31.15 -3.81
CA GLU A 105 -7.55 29.78 -4.34
C GLU A 105 -7.30 28.76 -3.22
N THR A 106 -7.64 29.11 -1.98
CA THR A 106 -7.50 28.24 -0.79
C THR A 106 -8.76 27.40 -0.58
N LEU A 107 -8.62 26.07 -0.50
CA LEU A 107 -9.72 25.17 -0.18
C LEU A 107 -9.64 24.66 1.27
N GLY A 108 -10.70 24.93 2.04
CA GLY A 108 -10.92 24.30 3.34
C GLY A 108 -11.50 22.89 3.17
N ILE A 109 -10.84 21.89 3.75
CA ILE A 109 -11.33 20.51 3.83
C ILE A 109 -11.77 20.26 5.27
N ASP A 110 -13.08 20.15 5.41
CA ASP A 110 -13.76 19.71 6.62
C ASP A 110 -13.98 18.18 6.52
N LEU A 111 -13.50 17.45 7.52
CA LEU A 111 -13.55 15.98 7.64
C LEU A 111 -14.77 15.53 8.47
N GLY A 112 -15.59 16.48 8.92
CA GLY A 112 -16.84 16.30 9.64
C GLY A 112 -17.92 15.57 8.82
N ILE A 113 -18.83 14.92 9.54
CA ILE A 113 -19.88 14.08 8.95
C ILE A 113 -21.08 14.94 8.50
N SER A 114 -21.16 16.22 8.89
CA SER A 114 -22.32 17.07 8.63
C SER A 114 -22.04 18.58 8.73
N HIS A 115 -21.68 19.23 7.61
CA HIS A 115 -21.62 20.70 7.49
C HIS A 115 -22.13 21.20 6.14
N ASP A 116 -22.72 22.39 6.07
CA ASP A 116 -23.31 22.94 4.85
C ASP A 116 -22.23 23.43 3.86
N GLY A 117 -22.16 22.77 2.71
CA GLY A 117 -21.14 22.96 1.68
C GLY A 117 -21.17 21.85 0.62
N HIS A 118 -20.16 21.79 -0.26
CA HIS A 118 -20.01 20.71 -1.26
C HIS A 118 -19.67 19.37 -0.60
N LYS A 119 -20.71 18.57 -0.30
CA LYS A 119 -20.56 17.25 0.34
C LYS A 119 -20.17 16.17 -0.67
N VAL A 120 -19.11 15.44 -0.36
CA VAL A 120 -18.86 14.14 -0.99
C VAL A 120 -19.64 13.07 -0.23
N ALA A 121 -20.55 12.39 -0.92
CA ALA A 121 -21.33 11.32 -0.31
C ALA A 121 -20.41 10.14 0.11
N ASN A 122 -20.38 9.83 1.40
CA ASN A 122 -19.63 8.67 1.89
C ASN A 122 -20.38 7.37 1.55
N PRO A 123 -19.82 6.48 0.71
CA PRO A 123 -20.48 5.23 0.31
C PRO A 123 -20.63 4.21 1.47
N ARG A 124 -20.04 4.51 2.63
CA ARG A 124 -20.08 3.72 3.87
C ARG A 124 -19.65 2.27 3.66
N HIS A 125 -18.60 2.06 2.85
CA HIS A 125 -18.06 0.74 2.52
C HIS A 125 -17.75 -0.09 3.77
N LEU A 126 -17.16 0.54 4.81
CA LEU A 126 -16.87 -0.10 6.09
C LEU A 126 -18.14 -0.64 6.75
N LYS A 127 -19.16 0.21 6.96
CA LYS A 127 -20.41 -0.19 7.60
C LYS A 127 -21.08 -1.36 6.86
N LYS A 128 -21.12 -1.30 5.52
CA LYS A 128 -21.69 -2.36 4.67
C LYS A 128 -20.87 -3.67 4.72
N GLY A 129 -19.55 -3.58 4.82
CA GLY A 129 -18.65 -4.75 4.80
C GLY A 129 -18.43 -5.41 6.17
N LEU A 130 -18.65 -4.69 7.27
CA LEU A 130 -18.33 -5.15 8.63
C LEU A 130 -19.08 -6.42 9.04
N GLN A 131 -20.38 -6.51 8.75
CA GLN A 131 -21.18 -7.69 9.10
C GLN A 131 -20.62 -8.98 8.47
N ARG A 132 -20.27 -8.92 7.18
CA ARG A 132 -19.66 -10.04 6.46
C ARG A 132 -18.26 -10.36 6.99
N LEU A 133 -17.44 -9.33 7.23
CA LEU A 133 -16.09 -9.50 7.77
C LEU A 133 -16.12 -10.20 9.15
N ALA A 134 -16.98 -9.72 10.06
CA ALA A 134 -17.17 -10.29 11.38
C ALA A 134 -17.65 -11.75 11.32
N SER A 135 -18.61 -12.05 10.44
CA SER A 135 -19.12 -13.42 10.25
C SER A 135 -18.02 -14.38 9.79
N VAL A 136 -17.21 -13.96 8.81
CA VAL A 136 -16.11 -14.77 8.27
C VAL A 136 -14.99 -14.96 9.30
N GLN A 137 -14.69 -13.91 10.08
CA GLN A 137 -13.71 -13.95 11.18
C GLN A 137 -14.18 -14.88 12.31
N LYS A 138 -15.45 -14.81 12.73
CA LYS A 138 -16.04 -15.71 13.74
C LYS A 138 -15.94 -17.17 13.31
N LYS A 139 -16.27 -17.47 12.05
CA LYS A 139 -16.08 -18.80 11.46
C LYS A 139 -14.61 -19.23 11.50
N LEU A 140 -13.66 -18.35 11.17
CA LEU A 140 -12.22 -18.65 11.20
C LEU A 140 -11.73 -19.01 12.60
N CYS A 141 -12.17 -18.29 13.64
CA CYS A 141 -11.76 -18.54 15.02
C CYS A 141 -12.23 -19.90 15.54
N ARG A 142 -13.39 -20.39 15.06
CA ARG A 142 -13.94 -21.71 15.42
C ARG A 142 -13.23 -22.89 14.73
N GLN A 143 -12.43 -22.65 13.70
CA GLN A 143 -11.74 -23.73 12.98
C GLN A 143 -10.49 -24.21 13.73
N LYS A 144 -10.27 -25.53 13.75
CA LYS A 144 -9.06 -26.15 14.34
C LYS A 144 -7.78 -25.58 13.71
N LYS A 145 -6.82 -25.17 14.54
CA LYS A 145 -5.52 -24.67 14.07
C LYS A 145 -4.82 -25.75 13.22
N GLY A 146 -4.30 -25.36 12.05
CA GLY A 146 -3.60 -26.26 11.13
C GLY A 146 -4.49 -27.05 10.17
N SER A 147 -5.81 -27.05 10.33
CA SER A 147 -6.70 -27.81 9.44
C SER A 147 -6.80 -27.18 8.03
N SER A 148 -7.04 -28.02 7.03
CA SER A 148 -7.31 -27.58 5.65
C SER A 148 -8.49 -26.60 5.59
N ASN A 149 -9.55 -26.86 6.37
CA ASN A 149 -10.72 -25.98 6.47
C ASN A 149 -10.38 -24.60 7.05
N ARG A 150 -9.49 -24.53 8.05
CA ARG A 150 -8.99 -23.25 8.56
C ARG A 150 -8.23 -22.48 7.47
N SER A 151 -7.40 -23.16 6.68
CA SER A 151 -6.66 -22.54 5.58
C SER A 151 -7.58 -22.02 4.47
N LYS A 152 -8.65 -22.74 4.14
CA LYS A 152 -9.72 -22.25 3.23
C LYS A 152 -10.41 -21.01 3.81
N GLN A 153 -10.79 -21.05 5.08
CA GLN A 153 -11.46 -19.93 5.74
C GLN A 153 -10.56 -18.70 5.90
N LYS A 154 -9.26 -18.90 6.14
CA LYS A 154 -8.27 -17.81 6.23
C LYS A 154 -8.14 -17.07 4.90
N ARG A 155 -8.16 -17.80 3.78
CA ARG A 155 -8.17 -17.22 2.43
C ARG A 155 -9.45 -16.43 2.18
N LEU A 156 -10.61 -16.95 2.60
CA LEU A 156 -11.87 -16.22 2.49
C LEU A 156 -11.85 -14.91 3.31
N TYR A 157 -11.35 -14.96 4.55
CA TYR A 157 -11.16 -13.78 5.38
C TYR A 157 -10.26 -12.75 4.71
N ALA A 158 -9.11 -13.18 4.18
CA ALA A 158 -8.18 -12.32 3.46
C ALA A 158 -8.85 -11.63 2.26
N ARG A 159 -9.64 -12.35 1.45
CA ARG A 159 -10.35 -11.79 0.29
C ARG A 159 -11.39 -10.74 0.69
N VAL A 160 -12.19 -11.01 1.71
CA VAL A 160 -13.20 -10.05 2.19
C VAL A 160 -12.53 -8.79 2.75
N HIS A 161 -11.45 -8.98 3.52
CA HIS A 161 -10.69 -7.88 4.09
C HIS A 161 -10.00 -7.03 3.00
N GLU A 162 -9.35 -7.68 2.02
CA GLU A 162 -8.70 -7.00 0.88
C GLU A 162 -9.72 -6.23 0.03
N LYS A 163 -10.87 -6.83 -0.29
CA LYS A 163 -11.94 -6.12 -1.02
C LYS A 163 -12.37 -4.85 -0.30
N LEU A 164 -12.59 -4.93 1.01
CA LEU A 164 -13.02 -3.77 1.80
C LEU A 164 -11.93 -2.69 1.85
N LYS A 165 -10.67 -3.10 2.03
CA LYS A 165 -9.53 -2.18 1.98
C LYS A 165 -9.45 -1.48 0.62
N ASN A 166 -9.54 -2.24 -0.47
CA ASN A 166 -9.42 -1.70 -1.83
C ASN A 166 -10.57 -0.72 -2.13
N GLN A 167 -11.81 -1.01 -1.75
CA GLN A 167 -12.94 -0.09 -1.91
C GLN A 167 -12.73 1.23 -1.17
N ARG A 168 -12.20 1.17 0.07
CA ARG A 168 -11.91 2.38 0.84
C ARG A 168 -10.78 3.20 0.23
N HIS A 169 -9.70 2.53 -0.17
CA HIS A 169 -8.57 3.20 -0.82
C HIS A 169 -8.96 3.80 -2.17
N ASP A 170 -9.76 3.09 -2.96
CA ASP A 170 -10.25 3.57 -4.25
C ASP A 170 -11.08 4.85 -4.10
N PHE A 171 -12.03 4.86 -3.16
CA PHE A 171 -12.79 6.07 -2.83
C PHE A 171 -11.86 7.24 -2.45
N ILE A 172 -10.92 7.02 -1.53
CA ILE A 172 -9.97 8.07 -1.12
C ILE A 172 -9.14 8.56 -2.30
N HIS A 173 -8.63 7.66 -3.14
CA HIS A 173 -7.81 8.04 -4.30
C HIS A 173 -8.60 8.80 -5.36
N GLN A 174 -9.86 8.43 -5.60
CA GLN A 174 -10.72 9.15 -6.53
C GLN A 174 -11.02 10.56 -6.03
N GLU A 175 -11.34 10.72 -4.74
CA GLU A 175 -11.64 12.04 -4.18
C GLU A 175 -10.39 12.92 -4.09
N THR A 176 -9.26 12.37 -3.62
CA THR A 176 -7.99 13.12 -3.61
C THR A 176 -7.52 13.51 -5.01
N ALA A 177 -7.68 12.64 -6.01
CA ALA A 177 -7.36 12.99 -7.40
C ALA A 177 -8.29 14.09 -7.95
N LYS A 178 -9.59 14.04 -7.65
CA LYS A 178 -10.53 15.11 -8.01
C LYS A 178 -10.13 16.44 -7.37
N LEU A 179 -9.84 16.43 -6.07
CA LEU A 179 -9.44 17.64 -5.33
C LEU A 179 -8.14 18.24 -5.86
N ALA A 180 -7.12 17.40 -6.07
CA ALA A 180 -5.79 17.86 -6.50
C ALA A 180 -5.77 18.32 -7.97
N VAL A 181 -6.50 17.65 -8.86
CA VAL A 181 -6.41 17.92 -10.31
C VAL A 181 -7.46 18.92 -10.79
N LYS A 182 -8.69 18.89 -10.27
CA LYS A 182 -9.79 19.69 -10.82
C LYS A 182 -9.93 21.08 -10.23
N ASN A 183 -9.45 21.30 -9.00
CA ASN A 183 -9.84 22.50 -8.28
C ASN A 183 -8.85 23.67 -8.42
N HIS A 184 -7.77 23.54 -9.20
CA HIS A 184 -6.73 24.57 -9.36
C HIS A 184 -6.27 25.21 -8.04
N ALA A 185 -6.40 24.47 -6.92
CA ALA A 185 -6.20 25.03 -5.60
C ALA A 185 -4.70 25.16 -5.33
N THR A 186 -4.32 26.33 -4.84
CA THR A 186 -2.92 26.65 -4.55
C THR A 186 -2.53 26.25 -3.11
N SER A 187 -3.52 26.10 -2.22
CA SER A 187 -3.35 25.62 -0.84
C SER A 187 -4.59 24.87 -0.35
N PHE A 188 -4.36 23.92 0.56
CA PHE A 188 -5.41 23.18 1.26
C PHE A 188 -5.28 23.42 2.77
N VAL A 189 -6.37 23.79 3.42
CA VAL A 189 -6.46 23.90 4.89
C VAL A 189 -7.28 22.72 5.39
N LEU A 190 -6.72 21.96 6.32
CA LEU A 190 -7.35 20.80 6.92
C LEU A 190 -7.68 21.13 8.37
N GLU A 191 -8.88 20.76 8.81
CA GLU A 191 -9.18 20.74 10.23
C GLU A 191 -8.37 19.66 10.96
N ASP A 192 -8.00 19.94 12.21
CA ASP A 192 -7.40 18.96 13.10
C ASP A 192 -8.52 18.24 13.87
N LEU A 193 -8.47 16.90 13.91
CA LEU A 193 -9.50 16.02 14.45
C LEU A 193 -9.11 15.39 15.79
#